data_AF-A0A241W2Z6-F1
#
_entry.id   AF-A0A241W2Z6-F1
#
_cell.length_a   1.000
_cell.length_b   1.000
_cell.length_c   1.000
_cell.angle_alpha   90.00
_cell.angle_beta   90.00
_cell.angle_gamma   90.00
#
_symmetry.space_group_name_H-M   'P 1'
#
loop_
_entity.id
_entity.type
_entity.pdbx_description
1 polymer ?
#
loop_
_entity_poly.entity_id
_entity_poly.type
_entity_poly.pdbx_seq_one_letter_code
_entity_poly.pdbx_strand_id
1 'polypeptide(L)'
;MKPPVVFLVPENFIGPVFVIFDQEDGQELRSDPLGVSLTVPENGLIKVKASKNEVLTRGMNYDKRNVYWISLNKDGQRMNMPYQGGGARDYDKEVFWTWYIDTNNQAKQMAFDPKLYPKTNDSEIYHLTKDQVKLKTAYAWNTCDAYIWKNIDEYKSYMNDLTGALNKEKTEFFDCMQFHISYPKMNDKELSYENFLGDYSLPEFEEKLNEIQPFRIQYLEEYLELNKNKKD
;
A
#
# COMPACT_ATOMS: atom_id res chain seq x y z
N MET A 1 20.52 -1.16 -10.65
CA MET A 1 19.11 -1.05 -10.23
C MET A 1 18.90 -2.15 -9.20
N LYS A 2 18.28 -1.85 -8.05
CA LYS A 2 18.04 -2.87 -7.03
C LYS A 2 17.06 -3.92 -7.56
N PRO A 3 17.10 -5.16 -7.04
CA PRO A 3 16.06 -6.13 -7.31
C PRO A 3 14.68 -5.53 -6.98
N PRO A 4 13.64 -5.84 -7.77
CA PRO A 4 12.28 -5.43 -7.43
C PRO A 4 11.84 -6.03 -6.09
N VAL A 5 11.04 -5.28 -5.34
CA VAL A 5 10.42 -5.77 -4.10
C VAL A 5 9.09 -6.45 -4.44
N VAL A 6 8.83 -7.61 -3.87
CA VAL A 6 7.64 -8.42 -4.10
C VAL A 6 6.85 -8.53 -2.80
N PHE A 7 5.74 -7.82 -2.70
CA PHE A 7 4.82 -7.94 -1.58
C PHE A 7 3.93 -9.15 -1.79
N LEU A 8 4.14 -10.17 -0.95
CA LEU A 8 3.34 -11.39 -0.92
C LEU A 8 2.15 -11.14 0.02
N VAL A 9 0.97 -10.97 -0.57
CA VAL A 9 -0.26 -10.59 0.10
C VAL A 9 -1.15 -11.84 0.28
N PRO A 10 -1.59 -12.20 1.49
CA PRO A 10 -2.57 -13.26 1.66
C PRO A 10 -3.86 -13.00 0.86
N GLU A 11 -4.45 -14.05 0.27
CA GLU A 11 -5.68 -13.94 -0.54
C GLU A 11 -6.88 -13.36 0.21
N ASN A 12 -6.90 -13.45 1.53
CA ASN A 12 -7.94 -12.91 2.40
C ASN A 12 -7.59 -11.54 3.01
N PHE A 13 -6.38 -11.01 2.77
CA PHE A 13 -6.00 -9.72 3.34
C PHE A 13 -6.67 -8.56 2.61
N ILE A 14 -7.33 -7.66 3.33
CA ILE A 14 -7.74 -6.33 2.85
C ILE A 14 -7.36 -5.27 3.90
N GLY A 15 -7.26 -4.02 3.47
CA GLY A 15 -6.93 -2.89 4.32
C GLY A 15 -5.50 -2.37 4.12
N PRO A 16 -5.02 -1.56 5.08
CA PRO A 16 -3.79 -0.82 4.91
C PRO A 16 -2.60 -1.73 5.24
N VAL A 17 -1.51 -1.55 4.48
CA VAL A 17 -0.22 -2.16 4.73
C VAL A 17 0.79 -1.07 4.98
N PHE A 18 1.51 -1.19 6.09
CA PHE A 18 2.61 -0.31 6.47
C PHE A 18 3.91 -1.12 6.44
N VAL A 19 4.95 -0.56 5.85
CA VAL A 19 6.29 -1.16 5.88
C VAL A 19 7.20 -0.20 6.62
N ILE A 20 7.81 -0.71 7.68
CA ILE A 20 8.81 0.02 8.47
C ILE A 20 10.16 -0.68 8.32
N PHE A 21 11.20 0.10 8.07
CA PHE A 21 12.55 -0.40 7.86
C PHE A 21 13.40 -0.28 9.13
N ASP A 22 14.60 -0.87 9.11
CA ASP A 22 15.57 -0.82 10.22
C ASP A 22 15.02 -1.37 11.56
N GLN A 23 14.25 -2.47 11.49
CA GLN A 23 13.67 -3.15 12.64
C GLN A 23 14.43 -4.45 12.96
N GLU A 24 15.02 -4.56 14.16
CA GLU A 24 15.82 -5.73 14.56
C GLU A 24 15.01 -7.04 14.57
N ASP A 25 13.73 -6.97 14.90
CA ASP A 25 12.78 -8.10 14.89
C ASP A 25 12.04 -8.26 13.55
N GLY A 26 12.44 -7.49 12.53
CA GLY A 26 11.82 -7.50 11.22
C GLY A 26 12.14 -8.74 10.39
N GLN A 27 11.41 -8.91 9.29
CA GLN A 27 11.69 -9.94 8.31
C GLN A 27 12.95 -9.63 7.50
N GLU A 28 13.70 -10.68 7.18
CA GLU A 28 14.77 -10.65 6.19
C GLU A 28 14.19 -10.61 4.76
N LEU A 29 14.91 -9.97 3.84
CA LEU A 29 14.59 -10.07 2.41
C LEU A 29 14.82 -11.50 1.93
N ARG A 30 13.78 -12.13 1.38
CA ARG A 30 13.89 -13.47 0.79
C ARG A 30 14.05 -13.38 -0.71
N SER A 31 14.82 -14.29 -1.31
CA SER A 31 14.91 -14.36 -2.78
C SER A 31 13.57 -14.75 -3.37
N ASP A 32 13.16 -14.06 -4.43
CA ASP A 32 11.94 -14.32 -5.19
C ASP A 32 12.26 -14.35 -6.69
N PRO A 33 11.57 -15.16 -7.51
CA PRO A 33 11.78 -15.16 -8.96
C PRO A 33 11.65 -13.78 -9.63
N LEU A 34 10.91 -12.85 -9.03
CA LEU A 34 10.73 -11.48 -9.51
C LEU A 34 11.69 -10.47 -8.85
N GLY A 35 12.49 -10.88 -7.86
CA GLY A 35 13.44 -10.03 -7.13
C GLY A 35 13.65 -10.48 -5.68
N VAL A 36 13.19 -9.67 -4.74
CA VAL A 36 13.19 -9.97 -3.30
C VAL A 36 11.80 -9.83 -2.72
N SER A 37 11.38 -10.73 -1.83
CA SER A 37 10.02 -10.75 -1.29
C SER A 37 9.95 -10.33 0.18
N LEU A 38 8.82 -9.69 0.50
CA LEU A 38 8.34 -9.34 1.83
C LEU A 38 6.92 -9.89 1.97
N THR A 39 6.63 -10.62 3.04
CA THR A 39 5.27 -11.13 3.28
C THR A 39 4.47 -10.11 4.07
N VAL A 40 3.21 -9.89 3.68
CA VAL A 40 2.24 -9.07 4.43
C VAL A 40 1.66 -9.92 5.57
N PRO A 41 1.88 -9.57 6.84
CA PRO A 41 1.25 -10.26 7.97
C PRO A 41 -0.24 -9.94 8.07
N GLU A 42 -0.98 -10.68 8.89
CA GLU A 42 -2.43 -10.53 9.07
C GLU A 42 -2.84 -9.12 9.52
N ASN A 43 -2.00 -8.46 10.33
CA ASN A 43 -2.23 -7.11 10.80
C ASN A 43 -1.84 -6.02 9.78
N GLY A 44 -1.18 -6.37 8.68
CA GLY A 44 -0.71 -5.42 7.66
C GLY A 44 0.56 -4.66 8.02
N LEU A 45 1.23 -4.95 9.15
CA LEU A 45 2.48 -4.30 9.53
C LEU A 45 3.68 -5.13 9.12
N ILE A 46 4.38 -4.71 8.07
CA ILE A 46 5.64 -5.28 7.67
C ILE A 46 6.78 -4.58 8.42
N LYS A 47 7.47 -5.32 9.29
CA LYS A 47 8.75 -4.91 9.87
C LYS A 47 9.89 -5.46 9.03
N VAL A 48 10.86 -4.65 8.62
CA VAL A 48 11.99 -5.06 7.77
C VAL A 48 13.30 -4.75 8.46
N LYS A 49 14.23 -5.71 8.46
CA LYS A 49 15.57 -5.50 9.03
C LYS A 49 16.46 -4.56 8.23
N ALA A 50 16.44 -4.71 6.91
CA ALA A 50 17.20 -3.85 6.01
C ALA A 50 16.67 -2.42 6.01
N SER A 51 17.54 -1.45 5.72
CA SER A 51 17.16 -0.05 5.58
C SER A 51 16.35 0.19 4.31
N LYS A 52 15.56 1.27 4.26
CA LYS A 52 14.85 1.68 3.03
C LYS A 52 15.80 1.92 1.87
N ASN A 53 16.98 2.48 2.18
CA ASN A 53 18.02 2.75 1.21
C ASN A 53 18.74 1.48 0.73
N GLU A 54 18.47 0.32 1.30
CA GLU A 54 18.87 -0.98 0.74
C GLU A 54 17.73 -1.60 -0.06
N VAL A 55 16.48 -1.42 0.37
CA VAL A 55 15.30 -2.09 -0.21
C VAL A 55 14.72 -1.32 -1.42
N LEU A 56 14.45 -0.03 -1.27
CA LEU A 56 13.68 0.74 -2.26
C LEU A 56 14.58 1.47 -3.27
N THR A 57 14.25 1.37 -4.55
CA THR A 57 14.84 2.26 -5.56
C THR A 57 14.16 3.63 -5.49
N ARG A 58 14.92 4.73 -5.58
CA ARG A 58 14.36 6.09 -5.69
C ARG A 58 13.51 6.18 -6.97
N GLY A 59 12.21 6.38 -6.80
CA GLY A 59 11.24 6.54 -7.89
C GLY A 59 10.86 5.23 -8.60
N MET A 60 9.66 5.20 -9.17
CA MET A 60 9.27 4.19 -10.15
C MET A 60 9.86 4.59 -11.51
N ASN A 61 10.61 3.68 -12.14
CA ASN A 61 11.08 3.86 -13.52
C ASN A 61 10.00 3.34 -14.49
N TYR A 62 9.69 4.11 -15.54
CA TYR A 62 8.66 3.80 -16.52
C TYR A 62 8.92 2.52 -17.31
N ASP A 63 10.20 2.15 -17.45
CA ASP A 63 10.58 0.98 -18.24
C ASP A 63 10.80 -0.28 -17.37
N LYS A 64 10.92 -0.12 -16.05
CA LYS A 64 11.25 -1.21 -15.12
C LYS A 64 10.51 -1.05 -13.80
N ARG A 65 9.47 -1.87 -13.64
CA ARG A 65 8.73 -2.07 -12.38
C ARG A 65 9.70 -2.49 -11.27
N ASN A 66 9.76 -1.72 -10.19
CA ASN A 66 10.60 -1.97 -9.02
C ASN A 66 9.82 -2.55 -7.82
N VAL A 67 8.50 -2.72 -7.95
CA VAL A 67 7.63 -3.23 -6.88
C VAL A 67 6.52 -4.09 -7.48
N TYR A 68 6.30 -5.29 -6.95
CA TYR A 68 5.24 -6.23 -7.30
C TYR A 68 4.30 -6.46 -6.13
N TRP A 69 2.99 -6.58 -6.39
CA TRP A 69 2.01 -7.08 -5.43
C TRP A 69 1.46 -8.40 -5.96
N ILE A 70 1.63 -9.45 -5.17
CA ILE A 70 1.26 -10.82 -5.53
C ILE A 70 0.32 -11.34 -4.46
N SER A 71 -0.90 -11.69 -4.85
CA SER A 71 -1.80 -12.45 -3.98
C SER A 71 -1.34 -13.90 -3.92
N LEU A 72 -1.30 -14.47 -2.71
CA LEU A 72 -1.03 -15.88 -2.44
C LEU A 72 -2.30 -16.55 -1.92
N ASN A 73 -2.76 -17.59 -2.60
CA ASN A 73 -3.81 -18.45 -2.04
C ASN A 73 -3.23 -19.47 -1.04
N LYS A 74 -4.12 -20.21 -0.37
CA LYS A 74 -3.74 -21.26 0.59
C LYS A 74 -2.86 -22.36 -0.01
N ASP A 75 -2.95 -22.59 -1.31
CA ASP A 75 -2.15 -23.57 -2.06
C ASP A 75 -0.80 -23.00 -2.55
N GLY A 76 -0.49 -21.74 -2.23
CA GLY A 76 0.74 -21.06 -2.65
C GLY A 76 0.74 -20.60 -4.11
N GLN A 77 -0.40 -20.65 -4.80
CA GLN A 77 -0.55 -20.11 -6.14
C GLN A 77 -0.47 -18.58 -6.11
N ARG A 78 0.24 -18.03 -7.09
CA ARG A 78 0.57 -16.62 -7.20
C ARG A 78 -0.31 -15.95 -8.24
N MET A 79 -0.94 -14.85 -7.87
CA MET A 79 -1.70 -14.00 -8.78
C MET A 79 -1.18 -12.57 -8.71
N ASN A 80 -0.83 -12.00 -9.86
CA ASN A 80 -0.48 -10.59 -9.95
C ASN A 80 -1.69 -9.73 -9.59
N MET A 81 -1.52 -8.82 -8.64
CA MET A 81 -2.54 -7.84 -8.31
C MET A 81 -2.36 -6.61 -9.21
N PRO A 82 -3.47 -6.04 -9.73
CA PRO A 82 -3.44 -4.72 -10.33
C PRO A 82 -2.93 -3.69 -9.32
N TYR A 83 -2.34 -2.61 -9.84
CA TYR A 83 -1.95 -1.44 -9.06
C TYR A 83 -2.57 -0.20 -9.65
N GLN A 84 -3.06 0.67 -8.76
CA GLN A 84 -3.58 1.98 -9.11
C GLN A 84 -3.26 2.96 -7.98
N GLY A 85 -2.34 3.88 -8.20
CA GLY A 85 -1.92 4.80 -7.14
C GLY A 85 -0.82 5.73 -7.58
N GLY A 86 -0.52 6.73 -6.75
CA GLY A 86 0.40 7.79 -7.13
C GLY A 86 -0.16 8.66 -8.26
N GLY A 87 0.41 9.85 -8.42
CA GLY A 87 -0.06 10.81 -9.41
C GLY A 87 0.67 12.12 -9.28
N ALA A 88 0.62 12.92 -10.33
CA ALA A 88 1.07 14.30 -10.26
C ALA A 88 0.22 15.16 -11.18
N ARG A 89 0.53 16.45 -11.21
CA ARG A 89 0.03 17.36 -12.22
C ARG A 89 1.05 17.43 -13.35
N ASP A 90 0.59 17.23 -14.57
CA ASP A 90 1.31 17.66 -15.77
C ASP A 90 1.01 19.15 -15.94
N TYR A 91 2.01 20.00 -15.69
CA TYR A 91 1.84 21.45 -15.73
C TYR A 91 1.74 21.98 -17.17
N ASP A 92 2.37 21.32 -18.13
CA ASP A 92 2.33 21.74 -19.53
C ASP A 92 0.98 21.42 -20.15
N LYS A 93 0.39 20.27 -19.79
CA LYS A 93 -0.93 19.85 -20.25
C LYS A 93 -2.08 20.31 -19.36
N GLU A 94 -1.77 20.92 -18.21
CA GLU A 94 -2.72 21.31 -17.17
C GLU A 94 -3.65 20.18 -16.67
N VAL A 95 -3.25 18.92 -16.80
CA VAL A 95 -4.03 17.75 -16.38
C VAL A 95 -3.42 17.11 -15.13
N PHE A 96 -4.27 16.55 -14.27
CA PHE A 96 -3.78 15.61 -13.26
C PHE A 96 -3.55 14.26 -13.92
N TRP A 97 -2.70 13.40 -13.38
CA TRP A 97 -2.58 12.03 -13.86
C TRP A 97 -2.34 11.07 -12.70
N THR A 98 -2.67 9.79 -12.88
CA THR A 98 -2.34 8.70 -11.93
C THR A 98 -1.61 7.55 -12.62
N TRP A 99 -0.82 6.79 -11.86
CA TRP A 99 -0.20 5.55 -12.34
C TRP A 99 -1.15 4.37 -12.20
N TYR A 100 -1.03 3.46 -13.16
CA TYR A 100 -1.51 2.09 -13.00
C TYR A 100 -0.54 1.09 -13.66
N ILE A 101 -0.69 -0.19 -13.31
CA ILE A 101 0.02 -1.28 -13.95
C ILE A 101 -0.98 -2.12 -14.73
N ASP A 102 -0.76 -2.23 -16.04
CA ASP A 102 -1.66 -2.95 -16.95
C ASP A 102 -1.49 -4.47 -16.86
N THR A 103 -2.35 -5.20 -17.59
CA THR A 103 -2.36 -6.67 -17.62
C THR A 103 -1.09 -7.29 -18.20
N ASN A 104 -0.29 -6.52 -18.94
CA ASN A 104 1.02 -6.92 -19.47
C ASN A 104 2.17 -6.51 -18.54
N ASN A 105 1.85 -6.13 -17.30
CA ASN A 105 2.82 -5.73 -16.29
C ASN A 105 3.62 -4.46 -16.67
N GLN A 106 3.03 -3.56 -17.46
CA GLN A 106 3.65 -2.30 -17.85
C GLN A 106 3.11 -1.14 -16.99
N ALA A 107 4.00 -0.24 -16.55
CA ALA A 107 3.61 1.00 -15.90
C ALA A 107 3.05 1.99 -16.93
N LYS A 108 1.88 2.58 -16.65
CA LYS A 108 1.18 3.50 -17.54
C LYS A 108 0.64 4.69 -16.75
N GLN A 109 0.57 5.85 -17.42
CA GLN A 109 -0.11 7.03 -16.90
C GLN A 109 -1.49 7.15 -17.50
N MET A 110 -2.35 7.80 -16.74
CA MET A 110 -3.67 8.18 -17.18
C MET A 110 -3.96 9.60 -16.77
N ALA A 111 -4.24 10.45 -17.76
CA ALA A 111 -4.56 11.85 -17.52
C ALA A 111 -6.05 12.03 -17.14
N PHE A 112 -6.27 12.88 -16.15
CA PHE A 112 -7.54 13.43 -15.73
C PHE A 112 -7.66 14.85 -16.29
N ASP A 113 -8.47 15.00 -17.32
CA ASP A 113 -8.96 16.30 -17.77
C ASP A 113 -10.49 16.32 -17.54
N PRO A 114 -11.01 17.19 -16.65
CA PRO A 114 -12.45 17.37 -16.46
C PRO A 114 -13.22 17.71 -17.75
N LYS A 115 -12.55 18.28 -18.76
CA LYS A 115 -13.12 18.56 -20.09
C LYS A 115 -13.16 17.32 -20.98
N LEU A 116 -12.31 16.32 -20.71
CA LEU A 116 -12.27 15.05 -21.44
C LEU A 116 -12.99 13.91 -20.71
N TYR A 117 -13.45 14.11 -19.46
CA TYR A 117 -14.03 13.03 -18.66
C TYR A 117 -15.46 13.28 -18.15
N PRO A 118 -16.40 12.30 -18.32
CA PRO A 118 -16.33 11.11 -19.17
C PRO A 118 -17.30 11.17 -20.37
N LYS A 119 -16.73 11.16 -21.59
CA LYS A 119 -17.25 10.29 -22.66
C LYS A 119 -16.32 9.09 -22.80
N THR A 120 -16.41 8.17 -21.85
CA THR A 120 -16.02 6.78 -22.08
C THR A 120 -17.31 5.98 -22.21
N ASN A 121 -17.49 5.22 -23.28
CA ASN A 121 -18.67 4.36 -23.48
C ASN A 121 -18.73 3.15 -22.53
N ASP A 122 -17.98 3.14 -21.42
CA ASP A 122 -18.02 2.08 -20.42
C ASP A 122 -18.49 2.65 -19.08
N SER A 123 -19.64 2.14 -18.61
CA SER A 123 -20.28 2.48 -17.34
C SER A 123 -19.60 1.83 -16.13
N GLU A 124 -18.38 1.31 -16.28
CA GLU A 124 -17.68 0.51 -15.28
C GLU A 124 -16.48 1.27 -14.73
N ILE A 125 -16.79 2.19 -13.82
CA ILE A 125 -16.06 2.62 -12.63
C ILE A 125 -14.54 2.34 -12.61
N TYR A 126 -13.78 3.44 -12.74
CA TYR A 126 -12.38 3.59 -12.35
C TYR A 126 -11.42 2.44 -12.77
N HIS A 127 -10.93 2.56 -14.00
CA HIS A 127 -9.54 2.28 -14.42
C HIS A 127 -9.00 0.85 -14.32
N LEU A 128 -9.84 -0.11 -13.97
CA LEU A 128 -9.57 -1.53 -14.06
C LEU A 128 -10.39 -2.09 -15.22
N THR A 129 -9.84 -3.01 -16.01
CA THR A 129 -10.66 -3.76 -16.98
C THR A 129 -11.78 -4.51 -16.26
N LYS A 130 -12.84 -4.91 -16.98
CA LYS A 130 -13.98 -5.66 -16.39
C LYS A 130 -13.55 -6.91 -15.63
N ASP A 131 -12.44 -7.51 -16.04
CA ASP A 131 -11.85 -8.66 -15.35
C ASP A 131 -10.99 -8.25 -14.15
N GLN A 132 -10.26 -7.13 -14.24
CA GLN A 132 -9.51 -6.57 -13.11
C GLN A 132 -10.41 -6.03 -12.00
N VAL A 133 -11.61 -5.55 -12.31
CA VAL A 133 -12.58 -5.07 -11.30
C VAL A 133 -12.97 -6.17 -10.31
N LYS A 134 -12.84 -7.43 -10.72
CA LYS A 134 -13.09 -8.61 -9.88
C LYS A 134 -11.88 -9.01 -9.03
N LEU A 135 -10.72 -8.38 -9.25
CA LEU A 135 -9.48 -8.67 -8.57
C LEU A 135 -9.22 -7.68 -7.44
N LYS A 136 -8.54 -8.17 -6.42
CA LYS A 136 -7.98 -7.34 -5.36
C LYS A 136 -6.88 -6.45 -5.93
N THR A 137 -6.91 -5.17 -5.61
CA THR A 137 -6.03 -4.13 -6.19
C THR A 137 -5.20 -3.47 -5.10
N ALA A 138 -3.95 -3.13 -5.43
CA ALA A 138 -3.07 -2.32 -4.59
C ALA A 138 -3.22 -0.84 -4.94
N TYR A 139 -3.42 0.00 -3.92
CA TYR A 139 -3.63 1.43 -4.01
C TYR A 139 -2.59 2.22 -3.23
N ALA A 140 -2.43 3.50 -3.57
CA ALA A 140 -1.78 4.52 -2.74
C ALA A 140 -0.32 4.23 -2.28
N TRP A 141 0.48 3.52 -3.09
CA TRP A 141 1.91 3.33 -2.80
C TRP A 141 2.65 4.67 -2.65
N ASN A 142 2.99 5.04 -1.41
CA ASN A 142 3.61 6.31 -1.05
C ASN A 142 4.46 6.15 0.22
N THR A 143 5.22 7.19 0.58
CA THR A 143 5.71 7.35 1.96
C THR A 143 4.51 7.38 2.90
N CYS A 144 4.64 6.78 4.09
CA CYS A 144 3.56 6.82 5.05
C CYS A 144 3.50 8.18 5.75
N ASP A 145 2.28 8.67 6.01
CA ASP A 145 2.03 9.92 6.72
C ASP A 145 1.83 9.69 8.24
N ALA A 146 2.02 8.44 8.69
CA ALA A 146 2.10 8.05 10.10
C ALA A 146 3.55 8.13 10.58
N TYR A 147 3.77 8.75 11.73
CA TYR A 147 5.07 8.81 12.39
C TYR A 147 5.15 7.68 13.44
N ILE A 148 6.01 6.68 13.23
CA ILE A 148 5.98 5.41 13.98
C ILE A 148 7.29 5.16 14.75
N TRP A 149 7.38 5.63 15.98
CA TRP A 149 8.55 5.56 16.87
C TRP A 149 8.94 4.14 17.25
N LYS A 150 10.26 3.84 17.27
CA LYS A 150 10.76 2.46 17.52
C LYS A 150 10.27 1.90 18.84
N ASN A 151 10.17 2.76 19.85
CA ASN A 151 9.68 2.41 21.17
C ASN A 151 8.99 3.59 21.86
N ILE A 152 8.32 3.29 22.97
CA ILE A 152 7.54 4.26 23.75
C ILE A 152 8.42 5.34 24.39
N ASP A 153 9.69 5.03 24.70
CA ASP A 153 10.60 5.97 25.36
C ASP A 153 11.10 7.04 24.38
N GLU A 154 11.41 6.67 23.14
CA GLU A 154 11.71 7.60 22.06
C GLU A 154 10.54 8.54 21.79
N TYR A 155 9.32 7.99 21.69
CA TYR A 155 8.10 8.77 21.50
C TYR A 155 7.87 9.76 22.66
N LYS A 156 7.95 9.29 23.90
CA LYS A 156 7.80 10.14 25.10
C LYS A 156 8.90 11.19 25.18
N SER A 157 10.13 10.86 24.83
CA SER A 157 11.23 11.81 24.80
C SER A 157 10.99 12.93 23.79
N TYR A 158 10.45 12.60 22.61
CA TYR A 158 10.08 13.60 21.61
C TYR A 158 8.94 14.50 22.11
N MET A 159 7.88 13.91 22.67
CA MET A 159 6.73 14.67 23.19
C MET A 159 7.09 15.58 24.38
N ASN A 160 8.03 15.17 25.22
CA ASN A 160 8.46 15.93 26.39
C ASN A 160 9.40 17.09 26.06
N ASP A 161 10.12 17.04 24.94
CA ASP A 161 11.06 18.08 24.52
C ASP A 161 10.47 18.94 23.41
N LEU A 162 9.38 19.67 23.71
CA LEU A 162 8.70 20.56 22.76
C LEU A 162 9.63 21.61 22.11
N THR A 163 10.72 21.98 22.78
CA THR A 163 11.72 22.94 22.30
C THR A 163 12.84 22.31 21.46
N GLY A 164 13.26 21.08 21.76
CA GLY A 164 14.26 20.33 20.98
C GLY A 164 13.66 19.51 19.84
N ALA A 165 12.39 19.14 19.94
CA ALA A 165 11.58 18.53 18.87
C ALA A 165 11.38 19.46 17.66
N LEU A 166 11.50 20.78 17.86
CA LEU A 166 11.52 21.77 16.77
C LEU A 166 12.85 21.76 15.99
N ASN A 167 13.94 21.29 16.61
CA ASN A 167 15.29 21.26 16.02
C ASN A 167 15.72 19.87 15.54
N LYS A 168 15.09 18.80 16.03
CA LYS A 168 15.18 17.47 15.43
C LYS A 168 14.26 17.44 14.23
N GLU A 169 14.83 17.38 13.03
CA GLU A 169 13.98 17.17 11.86
C GLU A 169 13.24 15.84 12.03
N LYS A 170 11.91 15.85 11.80
CA LYS A 170 11.10 14.63 11.71
C LYS A 170 11.63 13.60 10.70
N THR A 171 12.66 13.96 9.93
CA THR A 171 13.36 13.14 8.93
C THR A 171 14.42 12.21 9.55
N GLU A 172 14.93 12.51 10.76
CA GLU A 172 15.91 11.64 11.44
C GLU A 172 15.27 10.33 11.95
N PHE A 173 13.95 10.37 12.11
CA PHE A 173 13.12 9.25 12.52
C PHE A 173 12.12 8.98 11.40
N PHE A 174 12.42 7.98 10.57
CA PHE A 174 11.49 7.10 9.84
C PHE A 174 11.76 6.91 8.36
N ASP A 175 12.08 5.66 8.08
CA ASP A 175 11.95 5.00 6.82
C ASP A 175 10.66 4.16 6.88
N CYS A 176 9.53 4.75 6.46
CA CYS A 176 8.26 4.05 6.36
C CYS A 176 7.55 4.36 5.05
N MET A 177 6.73 3.40 4.61
CA MET A 177 5.96 3.45 3.39
C MET A 177 4.64 2.71 3.60
N GLN A 178 3.65 3.03 2.78
CA GLN A 178 2.33 2.43 2.89
C GLN A 178 1.74 2.14 1.51
N PHE A 179 0.83 1.18 1.49
CA PHE A 179 -0.10 0.95 0.39
C PHE A 179 -1.37 0.34 0.95
N HIS A 180 -2.47 0.46 0.20
CA HIS A 180 -3.78 -0.05 0.62
C HIS A 180 -4.22 -1.18 -0.29
N ILE A 181 -4.74 -2.25 0.27
CA ILE A 181 -5.20 -3.41 -0.48
C ILE A 181 -6.71 -3.51 -0.38
N SER A 182 -7.42 -3.38 -1.49
CA SER A 182 -8.89 -3.43 -1.47
C SER A 182 -9.49 -3.93 -2.78
N TYR A 183 -10.77 -4.24 -2.73
CA TYR A 183 -11.56 -4.47 -3.94
C TYR A 183 -12.20 -3.16 -4.42
N PRO A 184 -12.39 -2.99 -5.74
CA PRO A 184 -13.06 -1.81 -6.27
C PRO A 184 -14.47 -1.67 -5.69
N LYS A 185 -14.80 -0.45 -5.23
CA LYS A 185 -16.10 -0.09 -4.62
C LYS A 185 -16.43 -0.78 -3.30
N MET A 186 -15.46 -1.45 -2.68
CA MET A 186 -15.62 -1.89 -1.30
C MET A 186 -15.78 -0.66 -0.40
N ASN A 187 -16.74 -0.69 0.52
CA ASN A 187 -16.87 0.34 1.54
C ASN A 187 -15.99 -0.05 2.73
N ASP A 188 -14.71 0.29 2.65
CA ASP A 188 -13.68 -0.10 3.61
C ASP A 188 -13.22 1.08 4.47
N LYS A 189 -14.13 1.99 4.81
CA LYS A 189 -13.83 3.24 5.51
C LYS A 189 -13.00 3.04 6.78
N GLU A 190 -13.32 2.03 7.60
CA GLU A 190 -12.59 1.73 8.83
C GLU A 190 -11.18 1.17 8.56
N LEU A 191 -10.95 0.63 7.36
CA LEU A 191 -9.63 0.14 6.91
C LEU A 191 -8.82 1.22 6.17
N SER A 192 -9.34 2.44 6.01
CA SER A 192 -8.58 3.51 5.36
C SER A 192 -7.28 3.79 6.11
N TYR A 193 -6.17 3.94 5.38
CA TYR A 193 -4.89 4.35 5.98
C TYR A 193 -5.00 5.70 6.70
N GLU A 194 -5.98 6.54 6.32
CA GLU A 194 -6.22 7.85 6.94
C GLU A 194 -6.59 7.74 8.42
N ASN A 195 -7.14 6.60 8.85
CA ASN A 195 -7.45 6.34 10.26
C ASN A 195 -6.19 6.11 11.10
N PHE A 196 -5.03 5.95 10.46
CA PHE A 196 -3.74 5.65 11.07
C PHE A 196 -2.76 6.82 10.98
N LEU A 197 -3.22 8.01 10.59
CA LEU A 197 -2.42 9.23 10.62
C LEU A 197 -2.09 9.65 12.05
N GLY A 198 -0.93 10.28 12.24
CA GLY A 198 -0.48 10.78 13.55
C GLY A 198 0.81 10.15 14.04
N ASP A 199 1.13 10.41 15.30
CA ASP A 199 2.33 9.91 15.98
C ASP A 199 1.97 8.71 16.87
N TYR A 200 2.74 7.62 16.74
CA TYR A 200 2.53 6.37 17.48
C TYR A 200 3.88 5.78 17.89
N SER A 201 3.98 5.16 19.06
CA SER A 201 5.00 4.13 19.23
C SER A 201 4.65 2.89 18.39
N LEU A 202 5.66 2.11 18.01
CA LEU A 202 5.47 0.89 17.23
C LEU A 202 4.48 -0.10 17.89
N PRO A 203 4.56 -0.37 19.22
CA PRO A 203 3.56 -1.21 19.87
C PRO A 203 2.13 -0.65 19.81
N GLU A 204 1.95 0.66 20.02
CA GLU A 204 0.62 1.31 19.93
C GLU A 204 0.07 1.23 18.50
N PHE A 205 0.94 1.40 17.49
CA PHE A 205 0.55 1.29 16.09
C PHE A 205 0.15 -0.14 15.72
N GLU A 206 0.90 -1.13 16.19
CA GLU A 206 0.60 -2.55 16.00
C GLU A 206 -0.72 -2.94 16.67
N GLU A 207 -0.99 -2.46 17.89
CA GLU A 207 -2.26 -2.66 18.58
C GLU A 207 -3.42 -2.09 17.77
N LYS A 208 -3.31 -0.84 17.30
CA LYS A 208 -4.33 -0.20 16.47
C LYS A 208 -4.60 -0.95 15.15
N LEU A 209 -3.57 -1.53 14.54
CA LEU A 209 -3.73 -2.38 13.34
C LEU A 209 -4.38 -3.73 13.64
N ASN A 210 -4.24 -4.25 14.86
CA ASN A 210 -4.92 -5.45 15.31
C ASN A 210 -6.40 -5.19 15.62
N GLU A 211 -6.73 -4.03 16.18
CA GLU A 211 -8.12 -3.62 16.47
C GLU A 211 -9.04 -3.64 15.24
N ILE A 212 -8.48 -3.40 14.05
CA ILE A 212 -9.26 -3.41 12.79
C ILE A 212 -9.41 -4.80 12.14
N GLN A 213 -8.82 -5.86 12.70
CA GLN A 213 -8.96 -7.22 12.15
C GLN A 213 -10.42 -7.68 11.99
N PRO A 214 -11.34 -7.43 12.95
CA PRO A 214 -12.75 -7.78 12.78
C PRO A 214 -13.39 -7.09 11.56
N PHE A 215 -13.04 -5.82 11.31
CA PHE A 215 -13.54 -5.08 10.13
C PHE A 215 -13.00 -5.65 8.82
N ARG A 216 -11.75 -6.15 8.78
CA ARG A 216 -11.20 -6.83 7.60
C ARG A 216 -12.01 -8.06 7.23
N ILE A 217 -12.38 -8.87 8.23
CA ILE A 217 -13.19 -10.07 8.03
C ILE A 217 -14.58 -9.67 7.55
N GLN A 218 -15.24 -8.77 8.27
CA GLN A 218 -16.59 -8.31 7.96
C GLN A 218 -16.70 -7.75 6.53
N TYR A 219 -15.86 -6.79 6.15
CA TYR A 219 -15.96 -6.15 4.83
C TYR A 219 -15.63 -7.11 3.68
N LEU A 220 -14.70 -8.04 3.90
CA LEU A 220 -14.41 -9.06 2.92
C LEU A 220 -15.61 -10.00 2.71
N GLU A 221 -16.24 -10.46 3.79
CA GLU A 221 -17.43 -11.31 3.73
C GLU A 221 -18.58 -10.60 3.01
N GLU A 222 -18.92 -9.37 3.42
CA GLU A 222 -19.96 -8.55 2.80
C GLU A 222 -19.72 -8.37 1.30
N TYR A 223 -18.47 -8.05 0.90
CA TYR A 223 -18.13 -7.90 -0.51
C TYR A 223 -18.29 -9.21 -1.30
N LEU A 224 -17.81 -10.33 -0.76
CA LEU A 224 -17.90 -11.62 -1.42
C LEU A 224 -19.35 -12.09 -1.56
N GLU A 225 -20.21 -11.85 -0.56
CA GLU A 225 -21.65 -12.14 -0.63
C GLU A 225 -22.37 -11.31 -1.69
N LEU A 226 -22.14 -9.99 -1.70
CA LEU A 226 -22.74 -9.08 -2.69
C LEU A 226 -22.36 -9.45 -4.13
N ASN A 227 -21.16 -9.99 -4.36
CA ASN A 227 -20.69 -10.38 -5.69
C ASN A 227 -21.03 -11.83 -6.07
N LYS A 228 -21.40 -12.69 -5.11
CA LYS A 228 -22.03 -13.99 -5.41
C LYS A 228 -23.42 -13.79 -6.02
N ASN A 229 -24.22 -12.89 -5.46
CA ASN A 229 -25.60 -12.64 -5.88
C ASN A 229 -25.74 -11.86 -7.21
N LYS A 230 -24.63 -11.41 -7.81
CA LYS A 230 -24.59 -10.72 -9.12
C LYS A 230 -24.22 -11.65 -10.28
N LYS A 231 -24.01 -12.95 -10.01
CA LYS A 231 -23.68 -13.97 -11.03
C LYS A 231 -24.91 -14.72 -11.56
N ASP A 232 -26.10 -14.39 -11.08
CA ASP A 232 -27.40 -14.82 -11.61
C ASP A 232 -28.06 -13.68 -12.42
#